data_AF-A0A9W6YAV6-F1
#
_entry.id   AF-A0A9W6YAV6-F1
#
_cell.length_a   1.000
_cell.length_b   1.000
_cell.length_c   1.000
_cell.angle_alpha   90.00
_cell.angle_beta   90.00
_cell.angle_gamma   90.00
#
_symmetry.space_group_name_H-M   'P 1'
#
loop_
_entity.id
_entity.type
_entity.pdbx_description
1 polymer ?
#
loop_
_entity_poly.entity_id
_entity_poly.type
_entity_poly.pdbx_seq_one_letter_code
_entity_poly.pdbx_strand_id
1 'polypeptide(L)'
;MTVLVDSGASFNFATKASVAKNNALHASALEAPKSNTNVSVRLATGSIVSTRKVTIPLSVKFDEFNSVEPFTVLDMDDRYDLILGMPWLAKHEP
;
A
#
# COMPACT_ATOMS: atom_id res chain seq x y z
N MET A 1 6.84 9.53 -6.99
CA MET A 1 5.94 8.79 -6.10
C MET A 1 5.96 9.50 -4.76
N THR A 2 4.81 9.78 -4.18
CA THR A 2 4.63 10.45 -2.90
C THR A 2 4.25 9.40 -1.84
N VAL A 3 4.80 9.55 -0.64
CA VAL A 3 4.53 8.64 0.49
C VAL A 3 3.93 9.45 1.63
N LEU A 4 2.91 8.89 2.28
CA LEU A 4 2.44 9.35 3.58
C LEU A 4 2.89 8.34 4.64
N VAL A 5 3.49 8.81 5.74
CA VAL A 5 3.70 7.99 6.94
C VAL A 5 2.53 8.24 7.89
N ASP A 6 1.75 7.21 8.17
CA ASP A 6 0.48 7.31 8.89
C ASP A 6 0.36 6.28 10.01
N SER A 7 0.47 6.74 11.26
CA SER A 7 0.25 5.90 12.44
C SER A 7 -1.21 5.50 12.65
N GLY A 8 -2.16 6.12 11.94
CA GLY A 8 -3.56 5.73 11.89
C GLY A 8 -3.84 4.58 10.91
N ALA A 9 -2.92 4.26 10.01
CA ALA A 9 -3.10 3.21 9.02
C ALA A 9 -2.70 1.82 9.55
N SER A 10 -3.63 0.87 9.54
CA SER A 10 -3.37 -0.49 10.04
C SER A 10 -2.45 -1.32 9.14
N PHE A 11 -2.29 -0.94 7.86
CA PHE A 11 -1.43 -1.61 6.89
C PHE A 11 -0.70 -0.59 6.02
N ASN A 12 0.32 -1.04 5.29
CA ASN A 12 0.87 -0.27 4.18
C ASN A 12 -0.08 -0.37 2.97
N PHE A 13 -0.37 0.75 2.33
CA PHE A 13 -1.29 0.81 1.19
C PHE A 13 -0.65 1.46 -0.02
N ALA A 14 -0.96 0.93 -1.21
CA ALA A 14 -0.59 1.54 -2.48
C ALA A 14 -1.86 1.85 -3.26
N THR A 15 -1.93 3.03 -3.90
CA THR A 15 -3.07 3.34 -4.76
C THR A 15 -3.01 2.46 -6.01
N LYS A 16 -4.18 1.99 -6.45
CA LYS A 16 -4.31 1.26 -7.71
C LYS A 16 -3.83 2.10 -8.89
N ALA A 17 -4.06 3.42 -8.85
CA ALA A 17 -3.59 4.35 -9.88
C ALA A 17 -2.06 4.42 -9.95
N SER A 18 -1.36 4.49 -8.82
CA SER A 18 0.12 4.53 -8.82
C SER A 18 0.73 3.22 -9.29
N VAL A 19 0.14 2.08 -8.88
CA VAL A 19 0.53 0.75 -9.35
C VAL A 19 0.34 0.62 -10.86
N ALA A 20 -0.79 1.09 -11.40
CA ALA A 20 -1.10 1.00 -12.83
C ALA A 20 -0.20 1.90 -13.70
N LYS A 21 0.24 3.05 -13.18
CA LYS A 21 1.16 3.97 -13.87
C LYS A 21 2.58 3.39 -14.00
N ASN A 22 2.93 2.37 -13.22
CA ASN A 22 4.23 1.73 -13.26
C ASN A 22 4.12 0.31 -13.81
N ASN A 23 4.63 0.08 -15.03
CA ASN A 23 4.52 -1.22 -15.72
C ASN A 23 5.04 -2.40 -14.90
N ALA A 24 6.14 -2.21 -14.14
CA ALA A 24 6.72 -3.28 -13.33
C ALA A 24 5.84 -3.60 -12.11
N LEU A 25 5.31 -2.58 -11.44
CA LEU A 25 4.39 -2.79 -10.31
C LEU A 25 3.06 -3.37 -10.76
N HIS A 26 2.56 -2.92 -11.91
CA HIS A 26 1.36 -3.46 -12.52
C HIS A 26 1.52 -4.94 -12.85
N ALA A 27 2.65 -5.34 -13.47
CA ALA A 27 2.97 -6.75 -13.71
C ALA A 27 3.04 -7.54 -12.38
N SER A 28 3.74 -7.01 -11.38
CA SER A 28 3.82 -7.64 -10.05
C SER A 28 2.45 -7.81 -9.40
N ALA A 29 1.54 -6.83 -9.52
CA ALA A 29 0.18 -6.92 -9.00
C ALA A 29 -0.70 -7.94 -9.75
N LEU A 30 -0.43 -8.19 -11.04
CA LEU A 30 -1.11 -9.22 -11.82
C LEU A 30 -0.66 -10.63 -11.41
N GLU A 31 0.63 -10.80 -11.11
CA GLU A 31 1.24 -12.06 -10.67
C GLU A 31 1.06 -12.34 -9.17
N ALA A 32 0.80 -11.29 -8.38
CA ALA A 32 0.63 -11.40 -6.94
C ALA A 32 -0.50 -12.39 -6.60
N PRO A 33 -0.29 -13.28 -5.61
CA PRO A 33 -1.33 -14.19 -5.14
C PRO A 33 -2.56 -13.40 -4.73
N LYS A 34 -3.65 -13.59 -5.48
CA LYS A 34 -4.94 -13.02 -5.13
C LYS A 34 -5.53 -13.88 -4.02
N SER A 35 -5.68 -13.31 -2.84
CA SER A 35 -6.43 -13.98 -1.79
C SER A 35 -7.87 -14.17 -2.25
N ASN A 36 -8.47 -15.31 -1.90
CA ASN A 36 -9.93 -15.50 -2.01
C ASN A 36 -10.69 -14.66 -0.98
N THR A 37 -9.98 -13.95 -0.10
CA THR A 37 -10.57 -13.02 0.86
C THR A 37 -10.68 -11.62 0.28
N ASN A 38 -11.87 -11.06 0.37
CA ASN A 38 -12.06 -9.62 0.22
C ASN A 38 -11.57 -8.93 1.50
N VAL A 39 -10.98 -7.76 1.34
CA VAL A 39 -10.64 -6.85 2.43
C VAL A 39 -11.55 -5.63 2.34
N SER A 40 -12.09 -5.21 3.48
CA SER A 40 -12.82 -3.95 3.60
C SER A 40 -12.00 -3.00 4.47
N VAL A 41 -11.69 -1.82 3.93
CA VAL A 41 -10.87 -0.81 4.57
C VAL A 41 -11.70 0.46 4.72
N ARG A 42 -11.74 0.98 5.95
CA ARG A 42 -12.36 2.28 6.23
C ARG A 42 -11.31 3.37 6.06
N LEU A 43 -11.56 4.29 5.13
CA LEU A 43 -10.67 5.41 4.84
C LEU A 43 -10.89 6.56 5.83
N ALA A 44 -9.97 7.53 5.84
CA ALA A 44 -10.06 8.73 6.67
C ALA A 44 -11.31 9.57 6.37
N THR A 45 -11.86 9.48 5.16
CA THR A 45 -13.13 10.10 4.75
C THR A 45 -14.35 9.45 5.40
N GLY A 46 -14.17 8.32 6.10
CA GLY A 46 -15.25 7.50 6.66
C GLY A 46 -15.85 6.51 5.65
N SER A 47 -15.49 6.60 4.36
CA SER A 47 -15.96 5.63 3.36
C SER A 47 -15.32 4.26 3.57
N ILE A 48 -16.02 3.21 3.16
CA ILE A 48 -15.50 1.84 3.18
C ILE A 48 -15.24 1.40 1.74
N VAL A 49 -14.00 1.01 1.47
CA VAL A 49 -13.57 0.41 0.20
C VAL A 49 -13.44 -1.09 0.40
N SER A 50 -14.10 -1.87 -0.46
CA SER A 50 -14.00 -3.33 -0.46
C SER A 50 -13.37 -3.81 -1.75
N THR A 51 -12.32 -4.62 -1.66
CA THR A 51 -11.60 -5.16 -2.83
C THR A 51 -11.04 -6.54 -2.52
N ARG A 52 -10.70 -7.30 -3.57
CA ARG A 52 -9.88 -8.50 -3.40
C ARG A 52 -8.53 -8.09 -2.85
N LYS A 53 -8.07 -8.76 -1.80
CA LYS A 53 -6.76 -8.46 -1.22
C LYS A 53 -5.67 -8.86 -2.22
N VAL A 54 -5.00 -7.84 -2.76
CA VAL A 54 -3.77 -7.96 -3.54
C VAL A 54 -2.67 -7.29 -2.73
N THR A 55 -1.60 -8.03 -2.46
CA THR A 55 -0.43 -7.51 -1.77
C THR A 55 0.79 -7.63 -2.67
N ILE A 56 1.51 -6.53 -2.88
CA ILE A 56 2.73 -6.49 -3.68
C ILE A 56 3.92 -6.10 -2.80
N PRO A 57 5.09 -6.74 -2.95
CA PRO A 57 6.31 -6.29 -2.29
C PRO A 57 6.86 -5.07 -3.03
N LEU A 58 7.10 -3.96 -2.31
CA LEU A 58 7.72 -2.76 -2.87
C LEU A 58 8.99 -2.42 -2.10
N SER A 59 10.03 -2.02 -2.83
CA SER A 59 11.23 -1.43 -2.23
C SER A 59 10.94 0.02 -1.83
N VAL A 60 11.19 0.34 -0.57
CA VAL A 60 11.02 1.67 0.04
C VAL A 60 12.41 2.11 0.50
N LYS A 61 12.87 3.24 -0.04
CA LYS A 61 14.16 3.83 0.32
C LYS A 61 14.03 5.34 0.50
N PHE A 62 14.35 5.82 1.69
CA PHE A 62 14.49 7.23 2.02
C PHE A 62 15.40 7.37 3.25
N ASP A 63 16.25 8.39 3.27
CA ASP A 63 17.29 8.58 4.29
C ASP A 63 18.08 7.28 4.57
N GLU A 64 18.18 6.86 5.84
CA GLU A 64 18.78 5.60 6.27
C GLU A 64 17.89 4.36 6.07
N PHE A 65 16.60 4.54 5.78
CA PHE A 65 15.66 3.43 5.63
C PHE A 65 15.76 2.83 4.23
N ASN A 66 15.95 1.51 4.19
CA ASN A 66 15.97 0.73 2.95
C ASN A 66 15.39 -0.67 3.20
N SER A 67 14.14 -0.87 2.77
CA SER A 67 13.40 -2.09 3.07
C SER A 67 12.45 -2.49 1.94
N VAL A 68 12.24 -3.80 1.78
CA VAL A 68 11.13 -4.30 0.97
C VAL A 68 9.96 -4.57 1.89
N GLU A 69 8.82 -3.97 1.57
CA GLU A 69 7.62 -4.01 2.41
C GLU A 69 6.39 -4.47 1.61
N PRO A 70 5.48 -5.23 2.23
CA PRO A 70 4.23 -5.62 1.60
C PRO A 70 3.24 -4.46 1.60
N PHE A 71 2.69 -4.12 0.43
CA PHE A 71 1.65 -3.10 0.26
C PHE A 71 0.35 -3.70 -0.21
N THR A 72 -0.75 -3.41 0.48
CA THR A 72 -2.10 -3.75 0.01
C THR A 72 -2.55 -2.73 -1.02
N VAL A 73 -2.96 -3.20 -2.20
CA VAL A 73 -3.40 -2.31 -3.29
C VAL A 73 -4.87 -1.96 -3.10
N LEU A 74 -5.19 -0.68 -3.00
CA LEU A 74 -6.55 -0.16 -2.82
C LEU A 74 -6.90 0.90 -3.86
N ASP A 75 -8.19 1.02 -4.14
CA ASP A 75 -8.74 2.16 -4.88
C ASP A 75 -9.12 3.25 -3.86
N MET A 76 -8.22 4.22 -3.67
CA MET A 76 -8.38 5.35 -2.75
C MET A 76 -8.00 6.64 -3.50
N ASP A 77 -8.19 7.81 -2.89
CA ASP A 77 -7.83 9.06 -3.57
C ASP A 77 -6.34 9.13 -3.93
N ASP A 78 -6.04 9.80 -5.04
CA ASP A 78 -4.69 9.87 -5.62
C ASP A 78 -3.81 10.93 -4.92
N ARG A 79 -4.16 11.36 -3.70
CA ARG A 79 -3.38 12.39 -2.98
C ARG A 79 -1.98 11.90 -2.63
N TYR A 80 -1.85 10.63 -2.27
CA TYR A 80 -0.57 9.97 -1.99
C TYR A 80 -0.49 8.67 -2.78
N ASP A 81 0.65 8.38 -3.36
CA ASP A 81 0.82 7.12 -4.11
C ASP A 81 0.92 5.91 -3.18
N LEU A 82 1.58 6.11 -2.03
CA LEU A 82 1.86 5.10 -1.01
C LEU A 82 1.53 5.62 0.40
N ILE A 83 1.10 4.72 1.27
CA ILE A 83 0.94 4.94 2.71
C ILE A 83 1.78 3.89 3.44
N LEU A 84 2.72 4.34 4.28
CA LEU A 84 3.42 3.53 5.25
C LEU A 84 2.66 3.58 6.56
N GLY A 85 2.07 2.44 6.94
CA GLY A 85 1.27 2.31 8.14
C GLY A 85 2.03 1.69 9.31
N MET A 86 1.26 1.25 10.30
CA MET A 86 1.75 0.60 11.51
C MET A 86 2.75 -0.55 11.28
N PRO A 87 2.62 -1.42 10.26
CA PRO A 87 3.63 -2.47 10.05
C PRO A 87 5.02 -1.94 9.73
N TRP A 88 5.13 -0.86 8.96
CA TRP A 88 6.42 -0.22 8.68
C TRP A 88 6.93 0.51 9.92
N LEU A 89 6.07 1.30 10.58
CA LEU A 89 6.41 2.04 11.80
C LEU A 89 6.90 1.13 12.93
N ALA A 90 6.22 0.03 13.21
CA ALA A 90 6.59 -0.91 14.26
C ALA A 90 7.88 -1.68 13.97
N LYS A 91 8.25 -1.81 12.69
CA LYS A 91 9.47 -2.49 12.27
C LYS A 91 10.70 -1.59 12.35
N HIS A 92 10.54 -0.32 11.99
CA HIS A 92 11.65 0.60 11.78
C HIS A 92 11.82 1.62 12.91
N GLU A 93 10.80 1.80 13.76
CA GLU A 93 10.80 2.71 14.91
C GLU A 93 11.47 4.07 14.60
N PRO A 94 11.00 4.77 13.55
CA PRO A 94 11.59 6.03 13.09
C PRO A 94 11.39 7.20 14.07
#